data_AF-A0A3D0P9Q5-F1
#
_entry.id   AF-A0A3D0P9Q5-F1
#
_cell.length_a   1.000
_cell.length_b   1.000
_cell.length_c   1.000
_cell.angle_alpha   90.00
_cell.angle_beta   90.00
_cell.angle_gamma   90.00
#
_symmetry.space_group_name_H-M   'P 1'
#
loop_
_entity.id
_entity.type
_entity.pdbx_description
1 polymer ?
#
loop_
_entity_poly.entity_id
_entity_poly.type
_entity_poly.pdbx_seq_one_letter_code
_entity_poly.pdbx_strand_id
1 'polypeptide(L)'
;MARQGCVIIQPNTLHHSPVAQRRIGLTGGIATGKSSAARLLEQHHGLPVLDADLYARQALEPGQPATEAVLERFGPGVVSSGGVVDRRALGAIVFNNQDERRWLEQLVHPIVRQRFDQEL
;
A
#
# COMPACT_ATOMS: atom_id res chain seq x y z
N MET A 1 -9.32 -6.98 -7.03
CA MET A 1 -10.63 -6.53 -6.49
C MET A 1 -10.36 -6.02 -5.08
N ALA A 2 -10.67 -4.74 -4.84
CA ALA A 2 -10.06 -3.89 -3.82
C ALA A 2 -10.07 -4.44 -2.38
N ARG A 3 -8.89 -4.75 -1.85
CA ARG A 3 -8.62 -4.87 -0.41
C ARG A 3 -7.69 -3.73 0.01
N GLN A 4 -8.22 -2.52 -0.04
CA GLN A 4 -7.56 -1.32 0.46
C GLN A 4 -7.62 -1.36 1.99
N GLY A 5 -6.54 -1.82 2.61
CA GLY A 5 -6.41 -1.96 4.05
C GLY A 5 -5.51 -0.86 4.59
N CYS A 6 -5.96 -0.18 5.65
CA CYS A 6 -5.15 0.77 6.40
C CYS A 6 -4.95 0.22 7.82
N VAL A 7 -3.75 0.29 8.38
CA VAL A 7 -3.49 -0.14 9.76
C VAL A 7 -3.32 1.09 10.64
N ILE A 8 -4.02 1.12 11.75
CA ILE A 8 -3.90 2.18 12.76
C ILE A 8 -3.18 1.59 13.97
N ILE A 9 -2.17 2.30 14.44
CA ILE A 9 -1.40 1.92 15.63
C ILE A 9 -1.92 2.72 16.81
N GLN A 10 -2.27 2.06 17.91
CA GLN A 10 -2.58 2.77 19.15
C GLN A 10 -1.28 3.10 19.92
N PRO A 11 -1.00 4.37 20.26
CA PRO A 11 0.05 4.71 21.20
C PRO A 11 -0.36 4.17 22.58
N ASN A 12 0.61 3.57 23.27
CA ASN A 12 0.39 2.94 24.57
C ASN A 12 0.25 4.02 25.65
N THR A 13 -0.94 4.59 25.80
CA THR A 13 -1.22 5.56 26.85
C THR A 13 -2.30 5.00 27.78
N LEU A 14 -1.89 4.75 29.03
CA LEU A 14 -2.70 4.46 30.22
C LEU A 14 -3.09 2.99 30.47
N HIS A 15 -2.13 2.14 30.84
CA HIS A 15 -2.14 1.33 32.08
C HIS A 15 -0.91 0.39 32.12
N HIS A 16 -0.39 0.18 33.33
CA HIS A 16 0.85 -0.54 33.68
C HIS A 16 0.85 -2.04 33.29
N SER A 17 1.02 -2.37 32.01
CA SER A 17 1.38 -3.73 31.57
C SER A 17 2.17 -3.72 30.26
N PRO A 18 3.15 -4.62 30.07
CA PRO A 18 3.99 -4.70 28.88
C PRO A 18 3.23 -5.38 27.73
N VAL A 19 2.06 -4.86 27.37
CA VAL A 19 1.16 -5.51 26.41
C VAL A 19 1.35 -4.93 25.02
N ALA A 20 1.52 -5.84 24.06
CA ALA A 20 1.74 -5.63 22.64
C ALA A 20 0.97 -4.44 22.03
N GLN A 21 1.68 -3.68 21.20
CA GLN A 21 1.15 -2.66 20.29
C GLN A 21 -0.13 -3.16 19.60
N ARG A 22 -1.26 -2.46 19.84
CA ARG A 22 -2.54 -2.83 19.24
C ARG A 22 -2.62 -2.27 17.82
N ARG A 23 -2.86 -3.17 16.86
CA ARG A 23 -2.98 -2.88 15.43
C ARG A 23 -4.43 -3.04 15.01
N ILE A 24 -5.01 -1.99 14.43
CA ILE A 24 -6.42 -1.98 14.00
C ILE A 24 -6.43 -1.95 12.47
N GLY A 25 -6.94 -3.01 11.84
CA GLY A 25 -7.11 -3.07 10.39
C GLY A 25 -8.42 -2.40 9.95
N LEU A 26 -8.32 -1.24 9.32
CA LEU A 26 -9.43 -0.53 8.71
C LEU A 26 -9.66 -1.08 7.29
N THR A 27 -10.77 -1.77 7.09
CA THR A 27 -11.15 -2.40 5.81
C THR A 27 -12.57 -2.01 5.40
N GLY A 28 -12.95 -2.28 4.15
CA GLY A 28 -14.23 -1.82 3.58
C GLY A 28 -14.16 -1.62 2.06
N GLY A 29 -15.32 -1.58 1.41
CA GLY A 29 -15.45 -1.48 -0.05
C GLY A 29 -14.91 -0.18 -0.65
N ILE A 30 -14.92 -0.10 -1.98
CA ILE A 30 -14.53 1.13 -2.70
C ILE A 30 -15.51 2.25 -2.31
N ALA A 31 -14.98 3.47 -2.09
CA ALA A 31 -15.76 4.67 -1.74
C ALA A 31 -16.53 4.61 -0.41
N THR A 32 -16.23 3.69 0.51
CA THR A 32 -16.88 3.61 1.84
C THR A 32 -16.31 4.56 2.90
N GLY A 33 -15.47 5.53 2.51
CA GLY A 33 -14.94 6.54 3.44
C GLY A 33 -13.83 6.09 4.39
N LYS A 34 -13.17 4.95 4.16
CA LYS A 34 -12.07 4.45 5.02
C LYS A 34 -10.97 5.48 5.25
N SER A 35 -10.52 6.14 4.18
CA SER A 35 -9.49 7.18 4.27
C SER A 35 -9.96 8.38 5.11
N SER A 36 -11.25 8.70 5.06
CA SER A 36 -11.84 9.75 5.91
C SER A 36 -11.88 9.33 7.38
N ALA A 37 -12.27 8.09 7.67
CA ALA A 37 -12.26 7.55 9.02
C ALA A 37 -10.83 7.46 9.60
N ALA A 38 -9.86 7.03 8.80
CA ALA A 38 -8.45 7.01 9.19
C ALA A 38 -7.92 8.42 9.51
N ARG A 39 -8.21 9.43 8.66
CA ARG A 39 -7.85 10.83 8.92
C ARG A 39 -8.49 11.38 10.19
N LEU A 40 -9.76 11.04 10.45
CA LEU A 40 -10.45 11.45 11.68
C LEU A 40 -9.74 10.89 12.92
N LEU A 41 -9.34 9.61 12.87
CA LEU A 41 -8.62 8.94 13.95
C LEU A 41 -7.23 9.54 14.18
N GLU A 42 -6.51 9.88 13.11
CA GLU A 42 -5.24 10.61 13.19
C GLU A 42 -5.42 11.99 13.84
N GLN A 43 -6.37 12.78 13.34
CA GLN A 43 -6.59 14.17 13.78
C GLN A 43 -7.10 14.27 15.22
N HIS A 44 -8.05 13.43 15.62
CA HIS A 44 -8.69 13.53 16.93
C HIS A 44 -8.00 12.72 18.02
N HIS A 45 -7.24 11.68 17.67
CA HIS A 45 -6.64 10.77 18.63
C HIS A 45 -5.13 10.61 18.48
N GLY A 46 -4.50 11.30 17.53
CA GLY A 46 -3.05 11.23 17.31
C GLY A 46 -2.56 9.83 16.94
N LEU A 47 -3.44 8.98 16.38
CA LEU A 47 -3.10 7.61 16.03
C LEU A 47 -2.37 7.59 14.69
N PRO A 48 -1.13 7.06 14.62
CA PRO A 48 -0.45 6.91 13.34
C PRO A 48 -1.23 5.97 12.42
N VAL A 49 -1.35 6.40 11.17
CA VAL A 49 -2.10 5.73 10.11
C VAL A 49 -1.11 5.23 9.06
N LEU A 50 -1.03 3.91 8.91
CA LEU A 50 -0.19 3.24 7.93
C LEU A 50 -1.07 2.75 6.75
N ASP A 51 -0.89 3.33 5.57
CA ASP A 51 -1.70 3.06 4.37
C ASP A 51 -0.99 2.08 3.41
N ALA A 52 -1.54 0.88 3.24
CA ALA A 52 -0.98 -0.12 2.33
C ALA A 52 -1.01 0.33 0.87
N ASP A 53 -2.03 1.07 0.43
CA ASP A 53 -2.11 1.60 -0.93
C ASP A 53 -1.05 2.69 -1.16
N LEU A 54 -0.71 3.46 -0.12
CA LEU A 54 0.36 4.44 -0.19
C LEU A 54 1.72 3.76 -0.36
N TYR A 55 2.01 2.75 0.46
CA TYR A 55 3.27 2.00 0.35
C TYR A 55 3.37 1.23 -0.98
N ALA A 56 2.27 0.67 -1.47
CA ALA A 56 2.23 0.01 -2.77
C ALA A 56 2.52 1.01 -3.90
N ARG A 57 2.01 2.25 -3.80
CA ARG A 57 2.33 3.33 -4.75
C ARG A 57 3.80 3.74 -4.69
N GLN A 58 4.36 3.87 -3.49
CA GLN A 58 5.77 4.21 -3.28
C GLN A 58 6.73 3.11 -3.75
N ALA A 59 6.31 1.85 -3.66
CA ALA A 59 7.09 0.71 -4.17
C ALA A 59 7.33 0.77 -5.69
N LEU A 60 6.48 1.50 -6.43
CA LEU A 60 6.55 1.66 -7.89
C LEU A 60 7.04 3.07 -8.30
N GLU A 61 7.66 3.81 -7.38
CA GLU A 61 8.29 5.09 -7.70
C GLU A 61 9.56 4.89 -8.54
N PRO A 62 9.95 5.88 -9.36
CA PRO A 62 11.16 5.80 -10.16
C PRO A 62 12.40 5.50 -9.30
N GLY A 63 13.26 4.60 -9.78
CA GLY A 63 14.47 4.18 -9.06
C GLY A 63 14.27 3.10 -7.99
N GLN A 64 13.05 2.57 -7.84
CA GLN A 64 12.81 1.39 -6.99
C GLN A 64 13.07 0.08 -7.74
N PRO A 65 13.58 -0.97 -7.08
CA PRO A 65 13.79 -2.28 -7.70
C PRO A 65 12.50 -2.90 -8.28
N ALA A 66 11.35 -2.65 -7.63
CA ALA A 66 10.06 -3.11 -8.14
C ALA A 66 9.68 -2.41 -9.45
N THR A 67 10.04 -1.13 -9.61
CA THR A 67 9.83 -0.39 -10.85
C THR A 67 10.63 -1.01 -11.99
N GLU A 68 11.90 -1.34 -11.77
CA GLU A 68 12.76 -2.00 -12.78
C GLU A 68 12.19 -3.35 -13.22
N ALA A 69 11.76 -4.20 -12.26
CA ALA A 69 11.16 -5.50 -12.57
C ALA A 69 9.86 -5.36 -13.40
N VAL A 70 9.04 -4.33 -13.12
CA VAL A 70 7.84 -4.02 -13.90
C VAL A 70 8.20 -3.58 -15.33
N LEU A 71 9.20 -2.70 -15.46
CA LEU A 71 9.68 -2.22 -16.76
C LEU A 71 10.30 -3.36 -17.59
N GLU A 72 11.01 -4.30 -16.97
CA GLU A 72 11.57 -5.47 -17.65
C GLU A 72 10.47 -6.43 -18.15
N ARG A 73 9.45 -6.70 -17.33
CA ARG A 73 8.39 -7.66 -17.67
C ARG A 73 7.44 -7.16 -18.74
N PHE A 74 6.97 -5.91 -18.61
CA PHE A 74 5.93 -5.35 -19.48
C PHE A 74 6.50 -4.46 -20.59
N GLY A 75 7.78 -4.10 -20.49
CA GLY A 75 8.51 -3.35 -21.50
C GLY A 75 7.83 -2.01 -21.83
N PRO A 76 7.89 -1.55 -23.09
CA PRO A 76 7.36 -0.26 -23.51
C PRO A 76 5.84 -0.12 -23.33
N GLY A 77 5.11 -1.20 -23.06
CA GLY A 77 3.67 -1.16 -22.82
C GLY A 77 3.25 -0.49 -21.50
N VAL A 78 4.18 -0.32 -20.55
CA VAL A 78 3.91 0.36 -19.26
C VAL A 78 4.95 1.44 -18.92
N VAL A 79 5.76 1.85 -19.90
CA VAL A 79 6.76 2.90 -19.73
C VAL A 79 6.13 4.24 -20.13
N SER A 80 6.05 5.17 -19.20
CA SER A 80 5.86 6.59 -19.48
C SER A 80 7.18 7.21 -19.95
N SER A 81 7.10 8.30 -20.71
CA SER A 81 8.26 9.09 -21.14
C SER A 81 9.17 9.40 -19.93
N GLY A 82 10.43 8.95 -20.01
CA GLY A 82 11.43 9.13 -18.94
C GLY A 82 11.67 7.92 -18.03
N GLY A 83 11.20 6.71 -18.37
CA GLY A 83 11.49 5.50 -17.59
C GLY A 83 10.64 5.37 -16.31
N VAL A 84 9.52 6.08 -16.26
CA VAL A 84 8.54 6.01 -15.16
C VAL A 84 7.46 4.99 -15.52
N VAL A 85 6.98 4.20 -14.56
CA VAL A 85 5.86 3.29 -14.81
C VAL A 85 4.57 4.09 -15.04
N ASP A 86 3.93 3.89 -16.20
CA ASP A 86 2.57 4.34 -16.46
C ASP A 86 1.59 3.46 -15.69
N ARG A 87 1.12 3.98 -14.56
CA ARG A 87 0.19 3.28 -13.67
C ARG A 87 -1.16 3.02 -14.32
N ARG A 88 -1.59 3.86 -15.27
CA ARG A 88 -2.86 3.68 -15.97
C ARG A 88 -2.76 2.50 -16.93
N ALA A 89 -1.65 2.42 -17.67
CA ALA A 89 -1.35 1.29 -18.54
C ALA A 89 -1.16 -0.01 -17.74
N LEU A 90 -0.32 0.02 -16.69
CA LEU A 90 -0.12 -1.12 -15.80
C LEU A 90 -1.44 -1.58 -15.17
N GLY A 91 -2.24 -0.62 -14.69
CA GLY A 91 -3.58 -0.85 -14.16
C GLY A 91 -4.45 -1.60 -15.16
N ALA A 92 -4.56 -1.12 -16.40
CA ALA A 92 -5.36 -1.77 -17.44
C ALA A 92 -4.95 -3.25 -17.66
N ILE A 93 -3.65 -3.54 -17.66
CA ILE A 93 -3.12 -4.90 -17.81
C ILE A 93 -3.52 -5.78 -16.62
N VAL A 94 -3.25 -5.36 -15.38
CA VAL A 94 -3.53 -6.16 -14.19
C VAL A 94 -5.01 -6.24 -13.83
N PHE A 95 -5.83 -5.31 -14.32
CA PHE A 95 -7.28 -5.41 -14.20
C PHE A 95 -7.87 -6.45 -15.16
N ASN A 96 -7.29 -6.59 -16.36
CA ASN A 96 -7.80 -7.49 -17.39
C ASN A 96 -7.17 -8.89 -17.35
N ASN A 97 -6.01 -9.05 -16.69
CA ASN A 97 -5.31 -10.33 -16.58
C ASN A 97 -5.03 -10.69 -15.12
N GLN A 98 -5.64 -11.77 -14.64
CA GLN A 98 -5.52 -12.24 -13.26
C GLN A 98 -4.12 -12.76 -12.91
N ASP A 99 -3.37 -13.29 -13.89
CA ASP A 99 -2.02 -13.80 -13.67
C ASP A 99 -1.02 -12.65 -13.52
N GLU A 100 -1.17 -11.60 -14.34
CA GLU A 100 -0.37 -10.38 -14.21
C GLU A 100 -0.69 -9.64 -12.90
N ARG A 101 -1.94 -9.67 -12.46
CA ARG A 101 -2.31 -9.15 -11.15
C ARG A 101 -1.60 -9.89 -10.02
N ARG A 102 -1.62 -11.23 -10.05
CA ARG A 102 -0.96 -12.07 -9.04
C ARG A 102 0.54 -11.86 -9.04
N TRP A 103 1.16 -11.73 -10.20
CA TRP A 103 2.58 -11.44 -10.31
C TRP A 103 2.92 -10.07 -9.68
N LEU A 104 2.16 -9.02 -10.00
CA LEU A 104 2.39 -7.68 -9.42
C LEU A 104 2.18 -7.69 -7.90
N GLU A 105 1.13 -8.37 -7.41
CA GLU A 105 0.87 -8.56 -5.98
C GLU A 105 2.06 -9.26 -5.28
N GLN A 106 2.64 -10.30 -5.88
CA GLN A 106 3.82 -11.00 -5.34
C GLN A 106 5.05 -10.11 -5.24
N LEU A 107 5.24 -9.20 -6.21
CA LEU A 107 6.35 -8.24 -6.20
C LEU A 107 6.16 -7.17 -5.11
N VAL A 108 4.94 -6.64 -4.97
CA VAL A 108 4.64 -5.47 -4.12
C VAL A 108 4.39 -5.85 -2.65
N HIS A 109 3.73 -6.98 -2.37
CA HIS A 109 3.37 -7.35 -1.00
C HIS A 109 4.56 -7.44 -0.02
N PRO A 110 5.72 -8.02 -0.38
CA PRO A 110 6.88 -8.04 0.51
C PRO A 110 7.39 -6.64 0.86
N ILE A 111 7.41 -5.73 -0.12
CA ILE A 111 7.88 -4.34 0.05
C ILE A 111 6.95 -3.60 1.01
N VAL A 112 5.63 -3.73 0.80
CA VAL A 112 4.62 -3.13 1.68
C VAL A 112 4.78 -3.67 3.09
N ARG A 113 4.93 -4.99 3.27
CA ARG A 113 5.15 -5.61 4.58
C ARG A 113 6.40 -5.06 5.28
N GLN A 114 7.51 -4.93 4.55
CA GLN A 114 8.73 -4.36 5.08
C GLN A 114 8.53 -2.90 5.53
N ARG A 115 7.77 -2.09 4.78
CA ARG A 115 7.42 -0.72 5.17
C ARG A 115 6.60 -0.69 6.46
N PHE A 116 5.60 -1.58 6.59
CA PHE A 116 4.87 -1.72 7.84
C PHE A 116 5.82 -2.05 9.00
N ASP A 117 6.72 -3.03 8.83
CA ASP A 117 7.64 -3.44 9.89
C ASP A 117 8.67 -2.35 10.28
N GLN A 118 8.97 -1.39 9.39
CA GLN A 118 9.88 -0.27 9.67
C GLN A 118 9.21 0.88 10.45
N GLU A 119 7.91 1.06 10.29
CA GLU A 119 7.12 2.14 10.91
C GLU A 119 6.48 1.72 12.24
N LEU A 120 6.55 0.42 12.56
CA LEU A 120 5.97 -0.20 13.76
C LEU A 120 6.96 -0.24 14.92
#